data_AF-A0A7R9DFM4-F1
#
_entry.id   AF-A0A7R9DFM4-F1
#
_cell.length_a   1.000
_cell.length_b   1.000
_cell.length_c   1.000
_cell.angle_alpha   90.00
_cell.angle_beta   90.00
_cell.angle_gamma   90.00
#
_symmetry.space_group_name_H-M   'P 1'
#
loop_
_entity.id
_entity.type
_entity.pdbx_description
1 polymer ?
#
loop_
_entity_poly.entity_id
_entity_poly.type
_entity_poly.pdbx_seq_one_letter_code
_entity_poly.pdbx_strand_id
1 'polypeptide(L)'
;MTASTRFYVCYCHSWIGNEGHMVSRNTIWPKVYIRILCLPKDGRDAEKLLNFRAPKSAGAQSGDFADVAYWVLKSRCPEGSKLTVQQVNAHLDNIAIKHALHEPRGVDDELIALLRAMSASDQKWLIRMLLKDMKLGIGHSKILETFHPDARELYDVTNNLAKVRGFILGIGV
;
A
#
# COMPACT_ATOMS: atom_id res chain seq x y z
N MET A 1 8.15 18.43 3.66
CA MET A 1 7.93 17.00 3.38
C MET A 1 7.82 16.28 4.72
N THR A 2 6.60 15.95 5.14
CA THR A 2 6.35 15.25 6.41
C THR A 2 6.94 13.85 6.38
N ALA A 3 7.35 13.33 7.53
CA ALA A 3 8.09 12.07 7.74
C ALA A 3 7.43 10.79 7.19
N SER A 4 6.29 10.90 6.51
CA SER A 4 5.47 9.80 6.00
C SER A 4 6.00 9.13 4.73
N THR A 5 7.12 9.56 4.15
CA THR A 5 7.68 8.95 2.91
C THR A 5 8.97 8.17 3.17
N ARG A 6 9.66 8.42 4.29
CA ARG A 6 11.01 7.89 4.55
C ARG A 6 11.06 6.46 5.10
N PHE A 7 9.95 5.93 5.63
CA PHE A 7 9.95 4.62 6.31
C PHE A 7 9.16 3.51 5.60
N TYR A 8 8.38 3.83 4.59
CA TYR A 8 7.45 2.86 3.97
C TYR A 8 8.10 1.91 2.95
N VAL A 9 9.34 2.17 2.51
CA VAL A 9 10.02 1.35 1.51
C VAL A 9 10.64 0.07 2.11
N CYS A 10 10.98 0.07 3.40
CA CYS A 10 11.82 -1.00 3.97
C CYS A 10 11.06 -2.28 4.35
N TYR A 11 9.74 -2.22 4.56
CA TYR A 11 8.96 -3.37 5.07
C TYR A 11 8.33 -4.25 3.98
N CYS A 12 8.35 -3.80 2.72
CA CYS A 12 7.69 -4.52 1.65
C CYS A 12 8.44 -5.81 1.24
N HIS A 13 9.74 -5.97 1.52
CA HIS A 13 10.48 -7.13 0.98
C HIS A 13 10.34 -8.43 1.79
N SER A 14 10.15 -8.35 3.12
CA SER A 14 9.95 -9.56 3.95
C SER A 14 8.60 -10.24 3.71
N TRP A 15 7.64 -9.50 3.16
CA TRP A 15 6.31 -9.97 2.78
C TRP A 15 6.23 -10.57 1.37
N ILE A 16 7.30 -10.44 0.58
CA ILE A 16 7.34 -10.85 -0.84
C ILE A 16 8.04 -12.20 -1.01
N GLY A 17 8.80 -12.64 -0.01
CA GLY A 17 9.67 -13.82 -0.10
C GLY A 17 9.02 -15.15 0.23
N ASN A 18 7.78 -15.21 0.74
CA ASN A 18 7.11 -16.47 1.03
C ASN A 18 5.78 -16.57 0.27
N GLU A 19 5.63 -17.68 -0.44
CA GLU A 19 4.58 -17.97 -1.39
C GLU A 19 3.18 -17.82 -0.77
N GLY A 20 2.50 -16.76 -1.20
CA GLY A 20 1.11 -16.50 -0.87
C GLY A 20 0.68 -15.26 -1.62
N HIS A 21 -0.04 -15.43 -2.72
CA HIS A 21 -0.73 -14.34 -3.40
C HIS A 21 -1.81 -13.76 -2.47
N MET A 22 -1.39 -12.99 -1.47
CA MET A 22 -2.26 -12.18 -0.65
C MET A 22 -2.83 -11.08 -1.54
N VAL A 23 -4.04 -11.33 -2.01
CA VAL A 23 -4.86 -10.44 -2.84
C VAL A 23 -4.48 -10.49 -4.32
N SER A 24 -5.28 -11.23 -5.10
CA SER A 24 -5.23 -11.18 -6.56
C SER A 24 -5.32 -9.72 -7.04
N ARG A 25 -4.27 -9.30 -7.74
CA ARG A 25 -3.79 -7.91 -7.93
C ARG A 25 -4.82 -6.86 -8.36
N ASN A 26 -6.02 -7.23 -8.85
CA ASN A 26 -6.90 -6.28 -9.54
C ASN A 26 -8.40 -6.34 -9.19
N THR A 27 -8.89 -7.38 -8.49
CA THR A 27 -10.35 -7.60 -8.34
C THR A 27 -10.90 -7.50 -6.92
N ILE A 28 -10.03 -7.61 -5.91
CA ILE A 28 -10.48 -7.61 -4.50
C ILE A 28 -10.58 -6.19 -3.96
N TRP A 29 -9.62 -5.30 -4.27
CA TRP A 29 -9.60 -3.94 -3.73
C TRP A 29 -10.90 -3.15 -4.00
N PRO A 30 -11.45 -3.09 -5.23
CA PRO A 30 -12.71 -2.40 -5.45
C PRO A 30 -13.85 -2.95 -4.59
N LYS A 31 -13.96 -4.27 -4.49
CA LYS A 31 -15.02 -4.95 -3.72
C LYS A 31 -14.89 -4.71 -2.22
N VAL A 32 -13.67 -4.74 -1.70
CA VAL A 32 -13.34 -4.42 -0.32
C VAL A 32 -13.75 -2.97 -0.02
N TYR A 33 -13.35 -2.00 -0.86
CA TYR A 33 -13.70 -0.60 -0.64
C TYR A 33 -15.21 -0.34 -0.71
N ILE A 34 -15.91 -0.95 -1.66
CA ILE A 34 -17.39 -0.86 -1.74
C ILE A 34 -18.03 -1.38 -0.46
N ARG A 35 -17.55 -2.51 0.07
CA ARG A 35 -18.06 -3.10 1.32
C ARG A 35 -17.75 -2.25 2.55
N ILE A 36 -16.51 -1.79 2.69
CA ILE A 36 -16.04 -1.04 3.87
C ILE A 36 -16.70 0.34 3.97
N LEU A 37 -16.88 1.00 2.82
CA LEU A 37 -17.50 2.32 2.73
C LEU A 37 -19.03 2.27 2.60
N CYS A 38 -19.61 1.06 2.60
CA CYS A 38 -21.04 0.83 2.36
C CYS A 38 -21.55 1.58 1.12
N LEU A 39 -20.77 1.59 0.03
CA LEU A 39 -21.18 2.25 -1.21
C LEU A 39 -22.35 1.46 -1.83
N PRO A 40 -23.38 2.15 -2.35
CA PRO A 40 -24.39 1.49 -3.17
C PRO A 40 -23.71 0.79 -4.34
N LYS A 41 -24.00 -0.51 -4.52
CA LYS A 41 -23.33 -1.34 -5.54
C LYS A 41 -23.53 -0.77 -6.95
N ASP A 42 -24.70 -0.16 -7.19
CA ASP A 42 -25.08 0.48 -8.45
C ASP A 42 -24.85 2.01 -8.43
N GLY A 43 -24.10 2.50 -7.44
CA GLY A 43 -23.77 3.91 -7.30
C GLY A 43 -22.58 4.31 -8.17
N ARG A 44 -22.57 5.57 -8.62
CA ARG A 44 -21.49 6.16 -9.45
C ARG A 44 -20.09 5.93 -8.90
N ASP A 45 -19.92 5.93 -7.57
CA ASP A 45 -18.61 5.74 -6.94
C ASP A 45 -18.18 4.26 -6.92
N ALA A 46 -19.12 3.33 -6.76
CA ALA A 46 -18.83 1.90 -6.88
C ALA A 46 -18.45 1.55 -8.33
N GLU A 47 -19.18 2.10 -9.32
CA GLU A 47 -18.84 1.94 -10.73
C GLU A 47 -17.46 2.49 -11.08
N LYS A 48 -17.09 3.67 -10.56
CA LYS A 48 -15.75 4.25 -10.75
C LYS A 48 -14.64 3.35 -10.20
N LEU A 49 -14.83 2.77 -9.01
CA LEU A 49 -13.84 1.87 -8.41
C LEU A 49 -13.73 0.56 -9.18
N LEU A 50 -14.85 0.00 -9.65
CA LEU A 50 -14.87 -1.23 -10.44
C LEU A 50 -14.27 -1.04 -11.84
N ASN A 51 -14.54 0.12 -12.46
CA ASN A 51 -14.15 0.44 -13.83
C ASN A 51 -12.94 1.40 -13.92
N PHE A 52 -12.05 1.39 -12.92
CA PHE A 52 -10.90 2.32 -12.86
C PHE A 52 -9.93 2.22 -14.06
N ARG A 53 -10.01 1.13 -14.84
CA ARG A 53 -9.25 0.89 -16.08
C ARG A 53 -10.03 1.14 -17.37
N ALA A 54 -11.32 1.44 -17.28
CA ALA A 54 -12.15 1.61 -18.47
C ALA A 54 -11.73 2.87 -19.25
N PRO A 55 -11.55 2.79 -20.58
CA PRO A 55 -11.08 3.92 -21.40
C PRO A 55 -12.11 5.06 -21.48
N LYS A 56 -13.38 4.83 -21.12
CA LYS A 56 -14.44 5.86 -21.15
C LYS A 56 -14.31 6.95 -20.08
N SER A 57 -13.44 6.76 -19.09
CA SER A 57 -13.19 7.73 -18.01
C SER A 57 -11.89 8.54 -18.23
N ALA A 58 -11.37 8.56 -19.46
CA ALA A 58 -10.06 9.10 -19.84
C ALA A 58 -9.91 10.61 -19.59
N GLY A 59 -9.71 10.99 -18.34
CA GLY A 59 -8.76 12.02 -17.97
C GLY A 59 -7.39 11.39 -17.65
N ALA A 60 -6.39 12.22 -17.32
CA ALA A 60 -5.01 11.84 -17.01
C ALA A 60 -4.83 10.83 -15.84
N GLN A 61 -5.92 10.38 -15.19
CA GLN A 61 -5.95 9.47 -14.03
C GLN A 61 -6.34 8.02 -14.40
N SER A 62 -6.59 7.73 -15.68
CA SER A 62 -6.90 6.38 -16.17
C SER A 62 -5.79 5.38 -15.78
N GLY A 63 -6.16 4.32 -15.07
CA GLY A 63 -5.26 3.19 -14.76
C GLY A 63 -4.62 3.19 -13.38
N ASP A 64 -4.66 4.28 -12.61
CA ASP A 64 -4.20 4.30 -11.20
C ASP A 64 -5.38 4.13 -10.23
N PHE A 65 -5.58 2.90 -9.74
CA PHE A 65 -6.64 2.60 -8.76
C PHE A 65 -6.53 3.44 -7.49
N ALA A 66 -5.31 3.74 -7.01
CA ALA A 66 -5.11 4.48 -5.77
C ALA A 66 -5.59 5.92 -5.90
N ASP A 67 -5.37 6.54 -7.06
CA ASP A 67 -5.83 7.90 -7.33
C ASP A 67 -7.36 7.96 -7.45
N VAL A 68 -7.97 7.01 -8.16
CA VAL A 68 -9.44 6.90 -8.24
C VAL A 68 -10.04 6.68 -6.85
N ALA A 69 -9.46 5.80 -6.04
CA ALA A 69 -9.89 5.56 -4.67
C ALA A 69 -9.81 6.82 -3.81
N TYR A 70 -8.71 7.57 -3.89
CA TYR A 70 -8.56 8.84 -3.17
C TYR A 70 -9.71 9.81 -3.46
N TRP A 71 -10.08 10.01 -4.73
CA TRP A 71 -11.16 10.93 -5.09
C TRP A 71 -12.53 10.49 -4.58
N VAL A 72 -12.78 9.18 -4.54
CA VAL A 72 -14.01 8.62 -3.95
C VAL A 72 -14.01 8.76 -2.41
N LEU A 73 -12.84 8.64 -1.78
CA LEU A 73 -12.67 8.65 -0.33
C LEU A 73 -12.60 10.05 0.27
N LYS A 74 -12.13 11.05 -0.48
CA LYS A 74 -11.81 12.39 0.04
C LYS A 74 -12.98 13.05 0.75
N SER A 75 -14.22 12.84 0.27
CA SER A 75 -15.43 13.40 0.90
C SER A 75 -16.00 12.55 2.04
N ARG A 76 -15.42 11.37 2.32
CA ARG A 76 -15.96 10.36 3.24
C ARG A 76 -15.04 10.06 4.41
N CYS A 77 -13.73 10.26 4.25
CA CYS A 77 -12.75 10.05 5.29
C CYS A 77 -12.56 11.33 6.12
N PRO A 78 -12.29 11.21 7.44
CA PRO A 78 -11.91 12.34 8.26
C PRO A 78 -10.58 12.95 7.79
N GLU A 79 -10.41 14.24 8.03
CA GLU A 79 -9.13 14.92 7.82
C GLU A 79 -8.14 14.53 8.92
N GLY A 80 -6.94 14.11 8.53
CA GLY A 80 -5.86 13.70 9.43
C GLY A 80 -5.79 12.19 9.69
N SER A 81 -4.57 11.70 9.92
CA SER A 81 -4.30 10.31 10.29
C SER A 81 -4.22 10.17 11.80
N LYS A 82 -4.83 9.13 12.36
CA LYS A 82 -4.67 8.79 13.79
C LYS A 82 -3.61 7.72 14.04
N LEU A 83 -3.03 7.16 12.98
CA LEU A 83 -2.12 6.03 13.06
C LEU A 83 -0.66 6.46 12.92
N THR A 84 0.16 5.93 13.80
CA THR A 84 1.62 5.93 13.65
C THR A 84 2.07 4.85 12.66
N VAL A 85 3.27 4.99 12.11
CA VAL A 85 3.88 3.97 11.22
C VAL A 85 3.95 2.61 11.92
N GLN A 86 4.29 2.59 13.21
CA GLN A 86 4.37 1.35 13.99
C GLN A 86 3.02 0.64 14.06
N GLN A 87 1.92 1.38 14.26
CA GLN A 87 0.57 0.81 14.28
C GLN A 87 0.15 0.28 12.90
N VAL A 88 0.46 1.01 11.83
CA VAL A 88 0.21 0.53 10.46
C VAL A 88 0.95 -0.79 10.20
N ASN A 89 2.22 -0.89 10.60
CA ASN A 89 2.99 -2.13 10.47
C ASN A 89 2.37 -3.27 11.28
N ALA A 90 1.96 -3.03 12.52
CA ALA A 90 1.30 -4.05 13.34
C ALA A 90 0.02 -4.59 12.69
N HIS A 91 -0.81 -3.72 12.10
CA HIS A 91 -1.99 -4.15 11.34
C HIS A 91 -1.60 -5.00 10.11
N LEU A 92 -0.56 -4.60 9.37
CA LEU A 92 -0.10 -5.35 8.20
C LEU A 92 0.47 -6.73 8.58
N ASP A 93 1.20 -6.81 9.69
CA ASP A 93 1.72 -8.07 10.23
C ASP A 93 0.57 -8.99 10.66
N ASN A 94 -0.44 -8.45 11.35
CA ASN A 94 -1.66 -9.20 11.71
C ASN A 94 -2.42 -9.71 10.49
N ILE A 95 -2.56 -8.89 9.44
CA ILE A 95 -3.17 -9.30 8.17
C ILE A 95 -2.39 -10.49 7.57
N ALA A 96 -1.06 -10.44 7.61
CA ALA A 96 -0.18 -11.49 7.10
C ALA A 96 -0.44 -12.82 7.83
N ILE A 97 -0.41 -12.76 9.16
CA ILE A 97 -0.61 -13.91 10.04
C ILE A 97 -1.98 -14.53 9.76
N LYS A 98 -3.05 -13.72 9.78
CA LYS A 98 -4.42 -14.21 9.56
C LYS A 98 -4.61 -14.84 8.18
N HIS A 99 -3.95 -14.31 7.15
CA HIS A 99 -3.99 -14.93 5.84
C HIS A 99 -3.21 -16.25 5.77
N ALA A 100 -2.03 -16.31 6.41
CA ALA A 100 -1.27 -17.56 6.53
C ALA A 100 -2.07 -18.64 7.29
N LEU A 101 -2.91 -18.22 8.24
CA LEU A 101 -3.86 -19.08 8.96
C LEU A 101 -5.15 -19.38 8.16
N HIS A 102 -5.28 -18.88 6.92
CA HIS A 102 -6.48 -19.02 6.09
C HIS A 102 -7.77 -18.51 6.77
N GLU A 103 -7.69 -17.39 7.48
CA GLU A 103 -8.82 -16.73 8.16
C GLU A 103 -9.33 -15.50 7.38
N PRO A 104 -10.13 -15.65 6.32
CA PRO A 104 -10.52 -14.53 5.45
C PRO A 104 -11.35 -13.46 6.17
N ARG A 105 -12.17 -13.86 7.17
CA ARG A 105 -12.95 -12.90 7.97
C ARG A 105 -12.03 -12.06 8.87
N GLY A 106 -11.04 -12.69 9.49
CA GLY A 106 -10.08 -11.99 10.33
C GLY A 106 -9.24 -10.98 9.54
N VAL A 107 -8.86 -11.33 8.30
CA VAL A 107 -8.19 -10.41 7.36
C VAL A 107 -9.08 -9.22 7.04
N ASP A 108 -10.36 -9.48 6.71
CA ASP A 108 -11.34 -8.43 6.43
C ASP A 108 -11.53 -7.49 7.62
N ASP A 109 -11.64 -8.02 8.84
CA ASP A 109 -11.81 -7.24 10.07
C ASP A 109 -10.60 -6.36 10.38
N GLU A 110 -9.39 -6.88 10.20
CA GLU A 110 -8.15 -6.12 10.41
C GLU A 110 -8.00 -5.00 9.39
N LEU A 111 -8.34 -5.27 8.13
CA LEU A 111 -8.31 -4.30 7.05
C LEU A 111 -9.37 -3.21 7.24
N ILE A 112 -10.56 -3.56 7.73
CA ILE A 112 -11.61 -2.60 8.13
C ILE A 112 -11.09 -1.68 9.24
N ALA A 113 -10.49 -2.24 10.29
CA ALA A 113 -9.97 -1.47 11.41
C ALA A 113 -8.88 -0.49 10.96
N LEU A 114 -7.93 -0.97 10.16
CA LEU A 114 -6.85 -0.15 9.59
C LEU A 114 -7.40 1.00 8.73
N LEU A 115 -8.25 0.71 7.76
CA LEU A 115 -8.74 1.72 6.81
C LEU A 115 -9.63 2.77 7.49
N ARG A 116 -10.46 2.40 8.47
CA ARG A 116 -11.30 3.35 9.22
C ARG A 116 -10.51 4.38 10.03
N ALA A 117 -9.27 4.06 10.41
CA ALA A 117 -8.39 4.95 11.16
C ALA A 117 -7.47 5.81 10.29
N MET A 118 -7.51 5.64 8.96
CA MET A 118 -6.65 6.32 7.99
C MET A 118 -7.39 7.42 7.23
N SER A 119 -6.67 8.50 6.91
CA SER A 119 -7.17 9.53 6.00
C SER A 119 -7.23 9.02 4.56
N ALA A 120 -7.99 9.69 3.68
CA ALA A 120 -8.04 9.33 2.26
C ALA A 120 -6.64 9.34 1.61
N SER A 121 -5.77 10.28 2.02
CA SER A 121 -4.39 10.38 1.55
C SER A 121 -3.55 9.18 1.98
N ASP A 122 -3.69 8.72 3.22
CA ASP A 122 -2.93 7.56 3.70
C ASP A 122 -3.42 6.27 3.03
N GLN A 123 -4.74 6.12 2.84
CA GLN A 123 -5.32 4.98 2.14
C GLN A 123 -4.83 4.89 0.70
N LYS A 124 -4.67 6.03 0.00
CA LYS A 124 -4.03 6.09 -1.32
C LYS A 124 -2.62 5.51 -1.32
N TRP A 125 -1.78 5.97 -0.38
CA TRP A 125 -0.41 5.47 -0.28
C TRP A 125 -0.35 4.00 0.11
N LEU A 126 -1.24 3.56 0.99
CA LEU A 126 -1.40 2.16 1.36
C LEU A 126 -1.74 1.28 0.17
N ILE A 127 -2.73 1.67 -0.64
CA ILE A 127 -3.09 0.96 -1.87
C ILE A 127 -1.86 0.83 -2.78
N ARG A 128 -1.10 1.92 -3.00
CA ARG A 128 0.10 1.89 -3.86
C ARG A 128 1.17 0.94 -3.33
N MET A 129 1.36 0.85 -2.02
CA MET A 129 2.28 -0.11 -1.40
C MET A 129 1.81 -1.55 -1.60
N LEU A 130 0.52 -1.82 -1.37
CA LEU A 130 -0.06 -3.16 -1.51
C LEU A 130 -0.08 -3.63 -2.97
N LEU A 131 -0.28 -2.72 -3.92
CA LEU A 131 -0.14 -2.97 -5.35
C LEU A 131 1.33 -3.03 -5.82
N LYS A 132 2.28 -2.63 -4.97
CA LYS A 132 3.72 -2.46 -5.28
C LYS A 132 3.97 -1.53 -6.47
N ASP A 133 3.15 -0.50 -6.60
CA ASP A 133 3.22 0.48 -7.69
C ASP A 133 3.10 1.90 -7.13
N MET A 134 4.24 2.46 -6.71
CA MET A 134 4.28 3.74 -6.00
C MET A 134 4.11 4.98 -6.88
N LYS A 135 4.21 4.84 -8.22
CA LYS A 135 4.06 5.93 -9.20
C LYS A 135 4.87 7.20 -8.86
N LEU A 136 6.08 7.05 -8.31
CA LEU A 136 6.90 8.19 -7.86
C LEU A 136 7.59 8.95 -9.00
N GLY A 137 7.59 8.41 -10.23
CA GLY A 137 8.29 9.00 -11.37
C GLY A 137 9.82 8.95 -11.27
N ILE A 138 10.35 8.34 -10.21
CA ILE A 138 11.78 8.11 -9.98
C ILE A 138 12.01 6.60 -9.84
N GLY A 139 13.08 6.09 -10.45
CA GLY A 139 13.47 4.68 -10.35
C GLY A 139 14.00 4.33 -8.95
N HIS A 140 13.89 3.07 -8.55
CA HIS A 140 14.41 2.59 -7.25
C HIS A 140 15.90 2.92 -7.06
N SER A 141 16.69 2.95 -8.14
CA SER A 141 18.13 3.19 -8.08
C SER A 141 18.42 4.58 -7.52
N LYS A 142 17.67 5.59 -7.97
CA LYS A 142 17.82 6.98 -7.53
C LYS A 142 17.36 7.18 -6.09
N ILE A 143 16.36 6.40 -5.65
CA ILE A 143 15.92 6.39 -4.24
C ILE A 143 17.02 5.81 -3.35
N LEU A 144 17.62 4.68 -3.75
CA LEU A 144 18.70 4.03 -3.01
C LEU A 144 19.95 4.93 -2.94
N GLU A 145 20.37 5.51 -4.06
CA GLU A 145 21.51 6.44 -4.12
C GLU A 145 21.32 7.68 -3.22
N THR A 146 20.08 8.15 -3.06
CA THR A 146 19.76 9.26 -2.14
C THR A 146 19.84 8.84 -0.67
N PHE A 147 19.61 7.55 -0.38
CA PHE A 147 19.72 7.01 0.99
C PHE A 147 21.18 6.80 1.38
N HIS A 148 21.98 6.20 0.51
CA HIS A 148 23.42 6.06 0.65
C HIS A 148 24.04 5.77 -0.72
N PRO A 149 25.24 6.31 -1.04
CA PRO A 149 25.91 6.04 -2.33
C PRO A 149 26.02 4.53 -2.65
N ASP A 150 26.38 3.72 -1.65
CA ASP A 150 26.57 2.27 -1.81
C ASP A 150 25.27 1.44 -1.73
N ALA A 151 24.13 2.06 -1.36
CA ALA A 151 22.88 1.33 -1.14
C ALA A 151 22.41 0.58 -2.39
N ARG A 152 22.65 1.18 -3.57
CA ARG A 152 22.26 0.60 -4.85
C ARG A 152 23.02 -0.70 -5.13
N GLU A 153 24.34 -0.65 -5.07
CA GLU A 153 25.19 -1.80 -5.36
C GLU A 153 24.91 -2.96 -4.39
N LEU A 154 24.77 -2.64 -3.10
CA LEU A 154 24.39 -3.64 -2.10
C LEU A 154 23.01 -4.25 -2.36
N TYR A 155 22.05 -3.45 -2.82
CA TYR A 155 20.72 -3.95 -3.15
C TYR A 155 20.75 -4.84 -4.40
N ASP A 156 21.48 -4.45 -5.45
CA ASP A 156 21.57 -5.20 -6.70
C ASP A 156 22.15 -6.61 -6.48
N VAL A 157 23.03 -6.78 -5.49
CA VAL A 157 23.60 -8.09 -5.10
C VAL A 157 22.70 -8.87 -4.15
N THR A 158 22.11 -8.21 -3.15
CA THR A 158 21.40 -8.92 -2.06
C THR A 158 19.91 -9.09 -2.30
N ASN A 159 19.33 -8.25 -3.15
CA ASN A 159 17.89 -8.03 -3.29
C ASN A 159 17.18 -7.95 -1.92
N ASN A 160 17.83 -7.33 -0.91
CA ASN A 160 17.37 -7.35 0.46
C ASN A 160 17.62 -6.00 1.16
N LEU A 161 16.56 -5.20 1.27
CA LEU A 161 16.62 -3.88 1.92
C LEU A 161 17.02 -3.95 3.41
N ALA A 162 16.72 -5.03 4.12
CA ALA A 162 17.11 -5.17 5.53
C ALA A 162 18.63 -5.34 5.65
N LYS A 163 19.25 -6.11 4.75
CA LYS A 163 20.71 -6.22 4.68
C LYS A 163 21.36 -4.88 4.30
N VAL A 164 20.80 -4.19 3.31
CA VAL A 164 21.28 -2.84 2.91
C VAL A 164 21.22 -1.87 4.10
N ARG A 165 20.09 -1.85 4.82
CA ARG A 165 19.94 -1.04 6.04
C ARG A 165 20.94 -1.42 7.13
N GLY A 166 21.09 -2.72 7.42
CA GLY A 166 22.02 -3.21 8.44
C GLY A 166 23.45 -2.77 8.13
N PHE A 167 23.89 -2.99 6.88
CA PHE A 167 25.22 -2.59 6.41
C PHE A 167 25.45 -1.07 6.54
N ILE A 168 24.50 -0.24 6.09
CA ILE A 168 24.64 1.23 6.12
C ILE A 168 24.61 1.78 7.55
N LEU A 169 23.85 1.17 8.45
CA LEU A 169 23.78 1.58 9.86
C LEU A 169 24.90 1.00 10.72
N GLY A 170 25.83 0.24 10.15
CA GLY A 170 26.90 -0.45 10.89
C GLY A 170 26.38 -1.52 11.85
N ILE A 171 25.13 -1.95 11.68
CA ILE A 171 24.51 -3.02 12.47
C ILE A 171 24.87 -4.31 11.73
N GLY A 172 25.93 -4.98 12.19
CA GLY A 172 26.35 -6.27 11.67
C GLY A 172 25.18 -7.24 11.60
N VAL A 173 25.04 -7.91 10.46
CA VAL A 173 23.99 -8.89 10.16
C VAL A 173 24.14 -10.12 11.05
#